data_AF-A0A739NA71-F1
#
_entry.id   AF-A0A739NA71-F1
#
_cell.length_a   1.000
_cell.length_b   1.000
_cell.length_c   1.000
_cell.angle_alpha   90.00
_cell.angle_beta   90.00
_cell.angle_gamma   90.00
#
_symmetry.space_group_name_H-M   'P 1'
#
loop_
_entity.id
_entity.type
_entity.pdbx_description
1 polymer ?
#
loop_
_entity_poly.entity_id
_entity_poly.type
_entity_poly.pdbx_seq_one_letter_code
_entity_poly.pdbx_strand_id
1 'polypeptide(L)'
;KFNIAYGIDKNFLFGCGVSIASVLLANPEKALAFHVFTDFFGSEDQQRFEALAKQYATQIVVYLIDCERLKSLPSTKNWTYATYFRFIIADYFSDKTDRVLYLDADIACKGSIQELIDLNFAENEIAAVVAEGELEWWTKRSVSLATPGLVSGYFNAGFILINIPLWTAENISKKAIEMLKDPEVVQRITHLDQDVLNILLVNKARFVDKKFNTQFSLNYELKDSVINPVDAETVFVHYIGPTKPWHSWGAYPVSQYFLQAKSNSPWSHCALLNPVTSHQLRYAAKHMFNQKH
;
A
#
# COMPACT_ATOMS: atom_id res chain seq x y z
N LYS A 1 18.56 7.87 -7.74
CA LYS A 1 17.70 7.84 -6.54
C LYS A 1 16.78 6.62 -6.65
N PHE A 2 16.42 5.98 -5.55
CA PHE A 2 15.42 4.91 -5.54
C PHE A 2 14.02 5.52 -5.48
N ASN A 3 13.16 5.18 -6.44
CA ASN A 3 11.84 5.79 -6.61
C ASN A 3 10.78 4.99 -5.83
N ILE A 4 10.01 5.68 -5.00
CA ILE A 4 8.91 5.12 -4.21
C ILE A 4 7.63 5.87 -4.58
N ALA A 5 6.57 5.15 -4.89
CA ALA A 5 5.33 5.72 -5.40
C ALA A 5 4.11 5.30 -4.56
N TYR A 6 3.17 6.24 -4.43
CA TYR A 6 1.91 6.10 -3.72
C TYR A 6 0.76 6.49 -4.62
N GLY A 7 -0.34 5.75 -4.52
CA GLY A 7 -1.61 6.08 -5.17
C GLY A 7 -2.70 6.27 -4.12
N ILE A 8 -3.24 7.48 -3.99
CA ILE A 8 -4.14 7.82 -2.89
C ILE A 8 -5.30 8.74 -3.30
N ASP A 9 -6.43 8.60 -2.60
CA ASP A 9 -7.45 9.64 -2.58
C ASP A 9 -7.21 10.65 -1.44
N LYS A 10 -8.02 11.71 -1.40
CA LYS A 10 -7.91 12.79 -0.41
C LYS A 10 -7.89 12.33 1.06
N ASN A 11 -8.52 11.20 1.38
CA ASN A 11 -8.63 10.74 2.76
C ASN A 11 -7.33 10.07 3.27
N PHE A 12 -6.42 9.72 2.35
CA PHE A 12 -5.16 9.05 2.65
C PHE A 12 -3.94 9.98 2.61
N LEU A 13 -4.11 11.29 2.37
CA LEU A 13 -3.01 12.27 2.34
C LEU A 13 -2.24 12.31 3.67
N PHE A 14 -2.95 12.26 4.80
CA PHE A 14 -2.31 12.20 6.12
C PHE A 14 -1.50 10.90 6.30
N GLY A 15 -2.11 9.75 5.96
CA GLY A 15 -1.41 8.46 6.01
C GLY A 15 -0.15 8.44 5.15
N CYS A 16 -0.26 8.91 3.90
CA CYS A 16 0.84 8.96 2.93
C CYS A 16 2.00 9.84 3.40
N GLY A 17 1.73 11.05 3.90
CA GLY A 17 2.78 11.93 4.41
C GLY A 17 3.57 11.29 5.56
N VAL A 18 2.87 10.63 6.49
CA VAL A 18 3.51 9.91 7.59
C VAL A 18 4.21 8.63 7.13
N SER A 19 3.68 7.92 6.14
CA SER A 19 4.35 6.79 5.50
C SER A 19 5.69 7.21 4.89
N ILE A 20 5.72 8.29 4.11
CA ILE A 20 6.96 8.86 3.54
C ILE A 20 7.95 9.21 4.65
N ALA A 21 7.49 9.89 5.71
CA ALA A 21 8.33 10.22 6.87
C ALA A 21 8.93 8.96 7.52
N SER A 22 8.15 7.89 7.65
CA SER A 22 8.63 6.62 8.23
C SER A 22 9.75 5.99 7.38
N VAL A 23 9.63 6.03 6.05
CA VAL A 23 10.68 5.53 5.15
C VAL A 23 11.95 6.35 5.31
N LEU A 24 11.84 7.68 5.32
CA LEU A 24 12.97 8.60 5.49
C LEU A 24 13.68 8.40 6.82
N LEU A 25 12.94 8.25 7.92
CA LEU A 25 13.49 8.02 9.25
C LEU A 25 14.27 6.71 9.36
N ALA A 26 13.75 5.63 8.77
CA ALA A 26 14.42 4.34 8.78
C ALA A 26 15.61 4.27 7.79
N ASN A 27 15.76 5.27 6.91
CA ASN A 27 16.70 5.25 5.79
C ASN A 27 17.39 6.61 5.53
N PRO A 28 17.98 7.27 6.55
CA PRO A 28 18.45 8.67 6.44
C PRO A 28 19.55 8.89 5.39
N GLU A 29 20.41 7.89 5.17
CA GLU A 29 21.54 7.98 4.23
C GLU A 29 21.18 7.59 2.79
N LYS A 30 19.93 7.19 2.52
CA LYS A 30 19.53 6.67 1.21
C LYS A 30 19.05 7.78 0.29
N ALA A 31 19.52 7.77 -0.95
CA ALA A 31 19.06 8.71 -1.98
C ALA A 31 17.67 8.31 -2.52
N LEU A 32 16.60 8.77 -1.85
CA LEU A 32 15.21 8.44 -2.17
C LEU A 32 14.50 9.56 -2.95
N ALA A 33 13.49 9.19 -3.74
CA ALA A 33 12.53 10.10 -4.36
C ALA A 33 11.12 9.53 -4.23
N PHE A 34 10.16 10.40 -3.92
CA PHE A 34 8.78 10.03 -3.65
C PHE A 34 7.84 10.62 -4.69
N HIS A 35 6.86 9.82 -5.10
CA HIS A 35 5.90 10.15 -6.15
C HIS A 35 4.48 9.88 -5.66
N VAL A 36 3.67 10.91 -5.51
CA VAL A 36 2.31 10.81 -4.96
C VAL A 36 1.31 11.09 -6.07
N PHE A 37 0.57 10.07 -6.48
CA PHE A 37 -0.49 10.16 -7.48
C PHE A 37 -1.84 10.28 -6.76
N THR A 38 -2.57 11.36 -7.03
CA THR A 38 -3.84 11.65 -6.37
C THR A 38 -4.76 12.48 -7.25
N ASP A 39 -6.07 12.48 -6.98
CA ASP A 39 -7.03 13.38 -7.67
C ASP A 39 -7.38 14.63 -6.85
N PHE A 40 -6.73 14.81 -5.69
CA PHE A 40 -6.94 15.97 -4.84
C PHE A 40 -5.66 16.34 -4.11
N PHE A 41 -5.31 17.62 -4.14
CA PHE A 41 -4.19 18.15 -3.38
C PHE A 41 -4.45 19.60 -2.98
N GLY A 42 -4.83 19.82 -1.72
CA GLY A 42 -5.16 21.14 -1.20
C GLY A 42 -3.91 21.96 -0.86
N SER A 43 -4.09 23.26 -0.62
CA SER A 43 -3.01 24.17 -0.24
C SER A 43 -2.33 23.78 1.09
N GLU A 44 -3.11 23.30 2.07
CA GLU A 44 -2.58 22.85 3.35
C GLU A 44 -1.76 21.55 3.20
N ASP A 45 -2.21 20.64 2.34
CA ASP A 45 -1.46 19.42 2.00
C ASP A 45 -0.17 19.77 1.27
N GLN A 46 -0.22 20.68 0.29
CA GLN A 46 0.95 21.18 -0.41
C GLN A 46 2.01 21.72 0.56
N GLN A 47 1.61 22.61 1.47
CA GLN A 47 2.53 23.16 2.48
C GLN A 47 3.18 22.07 3.34
N ARG A 48 2.41 21.06 3.75
CA ARG A 48 2.93 19.95 4.58
C ARG A 48 3.90 19.06 3.82
N PHE A 49 3.58 18.68 2.59
CA PHE A 49 4.48 17.84 1.78
C PHE A 49 5.75 18.59 1.36
N GLU A 50 5.66 19.89 1.04
CA GLU A 50 6.83 20.75 0.79
C GLU A 50 7.69 20.89 2.06
N ALA A 51 7.08 21.07 3.23
CA ALA A 51 7.78 21.10 4.51
C ALA A 51 8.47 19.76 4.80
N LEU A 52 7.84 18.63 4.49
CA LEU A 52 8.44 17.30 4.66
C LEU A 52 9.65 17.12 3.74
N ALA A 53 9.51 17.47 2.46
CA ALA A 53 10.58 17.42 1.48
C ALA A 53 11.79 18.26 1.93
N LYS A 54 11.53 19.47 2.44
CA LYS A 54 12.56 20.37 2.99
C LYS A 54 13.22 19.79 4.25
N GLN A 55 12.43 19.27 5.18
CA GLN A 55 12.91 18.72 6.45
C GLN A 55 13.92 17.59 6.25
N TYR A 56 13.69 16.71 5.27
CA TYR A 56 14.52 15.55 4.99
C TYR A 56 15.44 15.71 3.77
N ALA A 57 15.53 16.92 3.21
CA ALA A 57 16.30 17.20 2.00
C ALA A 57 16.03 16.19 0.85
N THR A 58 14.76 15.81 0.67
CA THR A 58 14.33 14.79 -0.29
C THR A 58 13.44 15.40 -1.38
N GLN A 59 13.17 14.62 -2.41
CA GLN A 59 12.25 15.00 -3.48
C GLN A 59 10.90 14.31 -3.27
N ILE A 60 9.83 15.10 -3.22
CA ILE A 60 8.46 14.61 -3.27
C ILE A 60 7.76 15.29 -4.44
N VAL A 61 7.30 14.51 -5.41
CA VAL A 61 6.57 15.01 -6.59
C VAL A 61 5.12 14.55 -6.48
N VAL A 62 4.19 15.50 -6.59
CA VAL A 62 2.75 15.22 -6.55
C VAL A 62 2.19 15.34 -7.96
N TYR A 63 1.45 14.31 -8.38
CA TYR A 63 0.81 14.20 -9.68
C TYR A 63 -0.70 14.25 -9.48
N LEU A 64 -1.33 15.32 -9.96
CA LEU A 64 -2.77 15.44 -10.01
C LEU A 64 -3.30 14.68 -11.23
N ILE A 65 -4.10 13.65 -10.97
CA ILE A 65 -4.62 12.74 -11.98
C ILE A 65 -6.13 12.92 -12.13
N ASP A 66 -6.57 13.12 -13.36
CA ASP A 66 -7.99 12.99 -13.69
C ASP A 66 -8.42 11.52 -13.59
N CYS A 67 -9.33 11.27 -12.65
CA CYS A 67 -9.80 9.93 -12.31
C CYS A 67 -11.15 9.57 -12.91
N GLU A 68 -11.74 10.37 -13.81
CA GLU A 68 -13.06 10.08 -14.39
C GLU A 68 -13.13 8.65 -14.97
N ARG A 69 -12.11 8.25 -15.73
CA ARG A 69 -12.03 6.90 -16.32
C ARG A 69 -11.73 5.80 -15.31
N LEU A 70 -11.09 6.11 -14.19
CA LEU A 70 -10.86 5.14 -13.12
C LEU A 70 -12.12 4.94 -12.28
N LYS A 71 -12.92 6.00 -12.09
CA LYS A 71 -14.19 5.97 -11.35
C LYS A 71 -15.26 5.11 -12.03
N SER A 72 -15.10 4.79 -13.31
CA SER A 72 -15.97 3.83 -14.01
C SER A 72 -15.60 2.35 -13.78
N LEU A 73 -14.44 2.08 -13.19
CA LEU A 73 -14.03 0.71 -12.84
C LEU A 73 -14.71 0.25 -11.54
N PRO A 74 -14.78 -1.06 -11.26
CA PRO A 74 -15.39 -1.58 -10.04
C PRO A 74 -14.77 -0.97 -8.78
N SER A 75 -15.56 -0.76 -7.74
CA SER A 75 -15.07 -0.31 -6.43
C SER A 75 -15.90 -0.95 -5.32
N THR A 76 -15.38 -0.92 -4.09
CA THR A 76 -16.09 -1.44 -2.91
C THR A 76 -16.10 -0.39 -1.81
N LYS A 77 -16.77 -0.70 -0.68
CA LYS A 77 -16.72 0.15 0.52
C LYS A 77 -15.30 0.30 1.11
N ASN A 78 -14.43 -0.68 0.87
CA ASN A 78 -13.07 -0.71 1.43
C ASN A 78 -12.01 -0.19 0.45
N TRP A 79 -12.28 -0.28 -0.86
CA TRP A 79 -11.31 0.07 -1.91
C TRP A 79 -11.96 0.98 -2.94
N THR A 80 -11.45 2.21 -3.02
CA THR A 80 -11.89 3.21 -4.00
C THR A 80 -11.11 3.07 -5.31
N TYR A 81 -11.47 3.88 -6.32
CA TYR A 81 -10.74 3.97 -7.59
C TYR A 81 -9.24 4.25 -7.42
N ALA A 82 -8.82 4.81 -6.28
CA ALA A 82 -7.42 5.10 -5.98
C ALA A 82 -6.54 3.85 -5.99
N THR A 83 -7.10 2.66 -5.75
CA THR A 83 -6.35 1.40 -5.86
C THR A 83 -5.79 1.19 -7.27
N TYR A 84 -6.40 1.75 -8.32
CA TYR A 84 -5.94 1.59 -9.69
C TYR A 84 -4.78 2.52 -10.08
N PHE A 85 -4.39 3.45 -9.21
CA PHE A 85 -3.23 4.31 -9.46
C PHE A 85 -1.93 3.53 -9.64
N ARG A 86 -1.81 2.32 -9.06
CA ARG A 86 -0.63 1.45 -9.26
C ARG A 86 -0.35 1.14 -10.74
N PHE A 87 -1.39 1.02 -11.57
CA PHE A 87 -1.23 0.83 -13.02
C PHE A 87 -0.72 2.10 -13.71
N ILE A 88 -1.27 3.26 -13.33
CA ILE A 88 -0.84 4.56 -13.84
C ILE A 88 0.61 4.84 -13.44
N ILE A 89 0.99 4.49 -12.21
CA ILE A 89 2.35 4.62 -11.69
C ILE A 89 3.31 3.83 -12.57
N ALA A 90 3.02 2.55 -12.82
CA ALA A 90 3.88 1.71 -13.65
C ALA A 90 4.02 2.27 -15.07
N ASP A 91 2.90 2.65 -15.71
CA ASP A 91 2.92 3.24 -17.06
C ASP A 91 3.65 4.58 -17.10
N TYR A 92 3.50 5.42 -16.06
CA TYR A 92 4.23 6.68 -15.95
C TYR A 92 5.74 6.43 -15.93
N PHE A 93 6.20 5.41 -15.23
CA PHE A 93 7.63 5.13 -15.10
C PHE A 93 8.24 4.42 -16.32
N SER A 94 7.44 3.99 -17.30
CA SER A 94 7.93 3.49 -18.58
C SER A 94 8.99 4.43 -19.15
N ASP A 95 10.13 3.86 -19.55
CA ASP A 95 11.27 4.56 -20.14
C ASP A 95 11.93 5.62 -19.24
N LYS A 96 11.57 5.69 -17.94
CA LYS A 96 12.13 6.64 -16.95
C LYS A 96 13.02 5.98 -15.89
N THR A 97 12.79 4.70 -15.60
CA THR A 97 13.52 3.94 -14.57
C THR A 97 13.33 2.45 -14.83
N ASP A 98 14.27 1.63 -14.36
CA ASP A 98 14.17 0.17 -14.45
C ASP A 98 13.23 -0.41 -13.38
N ARG A 99 13.00 0.34 -12.31
CA ARG A 99 12.15 -0.10 -11.19
C ARG A 99 11.50 1.06 -10.43
N VAL A 100 10.41 0.73 -9.76
CA VAL A 100 9.74 1.58 -8.76
C VAL A 100 9.18 0.71 -7.63
N LEU A 101 9.30 1.17 -6.39
CA LEU A 101 8.61 0.56 -5.26
C LEU A 101 7.24 1.22 -5.08
N TYR A 102 6.16 0.47 -5.26
CA TYR A 102 4.81 0.89 -4.88
C TYR A 102 4.52 0.51 -3.41
N LEU A 103 3.95 1.44 -2.66
CA LEU A 103 3.44 1.24 -1.30
C LEU A 103 2.02 1.80 -1.15
N ASP A 104 1.15 1.05 -0.45
CA ASP A 104 -0.09 1.61 0.10
C ASP A 104 0.23 2.64 1.20
N ALA A 105 -0.62 3.66 1.33
CA ALA A 105 -0.40 4.79 2.24
C ALA A 105 -0.66 4.46 3.73
N ASP A 106 -1.15 3.27 4.02
CA ASP A 106 -1.30 2.70 5.37
C ASP A 106 -0.14 1.75 5.73
N ILE A 107 1.01 1.91 5.10
CA ILE A 107 2.26 1.22 5.44
C ILE A 107 3.19 2.17 6.20
N ALA A 108 3.69 1.75 7.37
CA ALA A 108 4.80 2.41 8.05
C ALA A 108 6.09 1.59 7.91
N CYS A 109 7.19 2.26 7.59
CA CYS A 109 8.52 1.68 7.52
C CYS A 109 9.19 1.74 8.89
N LYS A 110 9.64 0.58 9.35
CA LYS A 110 10.39 0.37 10.59
C LYS A 110 11.88 0.10 10.31
N GLY A 111 12.20 -0.52 9.17
CA GLY A 111 13.53 -1.06 8.89
C GLY A 111 14.19 -0.52 7.62
N SER A 112 15.43 -0.96 7.40
CA SER A 112 16.19 -0.60 6.21
C SER A 112 15.58 -1.23 4.95
N ILE A 113 15.47 -0.43 3.88
CA ILE A 113 15.02 -0.92 2.56
C ILE A 113 16.20 -1.30 1.63
N GLN A 114 17.42 -1.42 2.18
CA GLN A 114 18.63 -1.64 1.37
C GLN A 114 18.52 -2.91 0.50
N GLU A 115 17.97 -3.99 1.05
CA GLU A 115 17.74 -5.24 0.30
C GLU A 115 16.84 -5.05 -0.92
N LEU A 116 15.89 -4.11 -0.89
CA LEU A 116 15.03 -3.80 -2.04
C LEU A 116 15.74 -2.95 -3.10
N ILE A 117 16.65 -2.08 -2.66
CA ILE A 117 17.50 -1.29 -3.56
C ILE A 117 18.45 -2.22 -4.32
N ASP A 118 19.05 -3.18 -3.61
CA ASP A 118 20.05 -4.10 -4.15
C ASP A 118 19.43 -5.30 -4.90
N LEU A 119 18.11 -5.49 -4.78
CA LEU A 119 17.41 -6.61 -5.41
C LEU A 119 17.61 -6.58 -6.92
N ASN A 120 18.06 -7.68 -7.53
CA ASN A 120 18.08 -7.81 -8.98
C ASN A 120 17.04 -8.83 -9.41
N PHE A 121 16.20 -8.45 -10.37
CA PHE A 121 15.21 -9.31 -10.98
C PHE A 121 15.88 -10.35 -11.87
N ALA A 122 15.38 -11.59 -11.82
CA ALA A 122 15.68 -12.59 -12.84
C ALA A 122 14.92 -12.29 -14.14
N GLU A 123 15.30 -12.98 -15.22
CA GLU A 123 14.89 -12.69 -16.60
C GLU A 123 13.37 -12.54 -16.81
N ASN A 124 12.55 -13.29 -16.08
CA ASN A 124 11.09 -13.30 -16.24
C ASN A 124 10.32 -12.73 -15.02
N GLU A 125 11.02 -12.10 -14.07
CA GLU A 125 10.40 -11.55 -12.86
C GLU A 125 9.90 -10.12 -13.12
N ILE A 126 8.58 -9.97 -13.22
CA ILE A 126 7.90 -8.68 -13.47
C ILE A 126 7.74 -7.86 -12.18
N ALA A 127 7.62 -8.54 -11.04
CA ALA A 127 7.46 -7.86 -9.75
C ALA A 127 8.03 -8.71 -8.61
N ALA A 128 8.51 -8.05 -7.56
CA ALA A 128 8.77 -8.65 -6.27
C ALA A 128 7.65 -8.27 -5.29
N VAL A 129 7.05 -9.28 -4.68
CA VAL A 129 5.79 -9.20 -3.93
C VAL A 129 5.87 -10.03 -2.65
N VAL A 130 4.96 -9.78 -1.71
CA VAL A 130 4.89 -10.56 -0.45
C VAL A 130 3.62 -11.41 -0.46
N ALA A 131 3.79 -12.71 -0.17
CA ALA A 131 2.68 -13.65 -0.13
C ALA A 131 1.62 -13.24 0.91
N GLU A 132 0.35 -13.50 0.58
CA GLU A 132 -0.80 -13.36 1.46
C GLU A 132 -1.52 -14.69 1.58
N GLY A 133 -1.73 -15.13 2.82
CA GLY A 133 -2.28 -16.44 3.13
C GLY A 133 -1.33 -17.58 2.80
N GLU A 134 -1.86 -18.80 2.91
CA GLU A 134 -1.12 -20.05 2.73
C GLU A 134 -1.83 -20.94 1.69
N LEU A 135 -1.28 -22.14 1.44
CA LEU A 135 -1.76 -23.07 0.41
C LEU A 135 -3.29 -23.28 0.38
N GLU A 136 -3.96 -23.37 1.54
CA GLU A 136 -5.42 -23.52 1.59
C GLU A 136 -6.14 -22.29 1.00
N TRP A 137 -5.67 -21.09 1.35
CA TRP A 137 -6.18 -19.83 0.80
C TRP A 137 -5.91 -19.76 -0.71
N TRP A 138 -4.68 -20.07 -1.12
CA TRP A 138 -4.25 -20.04 -2.52
C TRP A 138 -5.07 -21.00 -3.39
N THR A 139 -5.37 -22.19 -2.88
CA THR A 139 -6.22 -23.18 -3.54
C THR A 139 -7.65 -22.68 -3.69
N LYS A 140 -8.21 -22.04 -2.66
CA LYS A 140 -9.54 -21.42 -2.77
C LYS A 140 -9.54 -20.29 -3.80
N ARG A 141 -8.48 -19.46 -3.83
CA ARG A 141 -8.34 -18.37 -4.80
C ARG A 141 -8.19 -18.90 -6.22
N SER A 142 -7.37 -19.93 -6.45
CA SER A 142 -7.16 -20.53 -7.78
C SER A 142 -8.48 -21.02 -8.40
N VAL A 143 -9.34 -21.65 -7.60
CA VAL A 143 -10.67 -22.08 -8.03
C VAL A 143 -11.58 -20.86 -8.27
N SER A 144 -11.70 -19.95 -7.29
CA SER A 144 -12.63 -18.82 -7.40
C SER A 144 -12.31 -17.86 -8.55
N LEU A 145 -11.03 -17.70 -8.87
CA LEU A 145 -10.54 -16.83 -9.94
C LEU A 145 -10.32 -17.59 -11.26
N ALA A 146 -10.70 -18.87 -11.33
CA ALA A 146 -10.48 -19.74 -12.49
C ALA A 146 -9.02 -19.71 -13.01
N THR A 147 -8.06 -19.64 -12.09
CA THR A 147 -6.63 -19.47 -12.39
C THR A 147 -5.83 -20.52 -11.61
N PRO A 148 -5.68 -21.76 -12.14
CA PRO A 148 -5.07 -22.87 -11.44
C PRO A 148 -3.66 -22.58 -10.90
N GLY A 149 -2.87 -21.77 -11.61
CA GLY A 149 -1.50 -21.44 -11.20
C GLY A 149 -1.37 -20.71 -9.86
N LEU A 150 -2.45 -20.09 -9.36
CA LEU A 150 -2.46 -19.42 -8.04
C LEU A 150 -2.22 -20.37 -6.86
N VAL A 151 -2.32 -21.69 -7.05
CA VAL A 151 -1.92 -22.66 -6.01
C VAL A 151 -0.45 -22.51 -5.59
N SER A 152 0.37 -21.87 -6.42
CA SER A 152 1.80 -21.62 -6.15
C SER A 152 2.06 -20.33 -5.39
N GLY A 153 1.03 -19.55 -5.07
CA GLY A 153 1.16 -18.30 -4.34
C GLY A 153 0.09 -17.27 -4.73
N TYR A 154 -0.30 -16.47 -3.75
CA TYR A 154 -1.13 -15.29 -3.91
C TYR A 154 -0.51 -14.17 -3.05
N PHE A 155 -0.51 -12.92 -3.51
CA PHE A 155 0.14 -11.80 -2.83
C PHE A 155 -0.82 -10.66 -2.50
N ASN A 156 -0.49 -9.91 -1.43
CA ASN A 156 -1.14 -8.65 -1.11
C ASN A 156 -0.58 -7.53 -2.00
N ALA A 157 -1.45 -6.69 -2.57
CA ALA A 157 -1.02 -5.67 -3.52
C ALA A 157 -0.46 -4.40 -2.86
N GLY A 158 -0.51 -4.25 -1.53
CA GLY A 158 -0.06 -3.02 -0.87
C GLY A 158 1.45 -2.79 -0.90
N PHE A 159 2.24 -3.82 -1.22
CA PHE A 159 3.67 -3.73 -1.48
C PHE A 159 3.98 -4.39 -2.82
N ILE A 160 4.58 -3.65 -3.75
CA ILE A 160 5.04 -4.20 -5.04
C ILE A 160 6.31 -3.47 -5.46
N LEU A 161 7.44 -4.19 -5.56
CA LEU A 161 8.60 -3.67 -6.29
C LEU A 161 8.45 -4.08 -7.75
N ILE A 162 8.29 -3.10 -8.64
CA ILE A 162 7.91 -3.33 -10.03
C ILE A 162 9.17 -3.30 -10.91
N ASN A 163 9.34 -4.32 -11.76
CA ASN A 163 10.29 -4.31 -12.87
C ASN A 163 9.63 -3.58 -14.05
N ILE A 164 9.97 -2.31 -14.24
CA ILE A 164 9.27 -1.44 -15.20
C ILE A 164 9.45 -1.91 -16.65
N PRO A 165 10.65 -2.25 -17.14
CA PRO A 165 10.83 -2.74 -18.50
C PRO A 165 9.95 -3.95 -18.84
N LEU A 166 9.91 -4.96 -17.97
CA LEU A 166 9.08 -6.14 -18.21
C LEU A 166 7.59 -5.85 -18.03
N TRP A 167 7.21 -5.03 -17.05
CA TRP A 167 5.81 -4.61 -16.87
C TRP A 167 5.26 -3.92 -18.11
N THR A 168 6.05 -3.02 -18.71
CA THR A 168 5.74 -2.34 -19.97
C THR A 168 5.69 -3.32 -21.14
N ALA A 169 6.73 -4.13 -21.34
CA ALA A 169 6.81 -5.08 -22.46
C ALA A 169 5.64 -6.08 -22.48
N GLU A 170 5.22 -6.52 -21.29
CA GLU A 170 4.11 -7.45 -21.11
C GLU A 170 2.73 -6.78 -21.06
N ASN A 171 2.67 -5.44 -21.19
CA ASN A 171 1.44 -4.65 -21.20
C ASN A 171 0.54 -4.92 -19.97
N ILE A 172 1.14 -5.07 -18.78
CA ILE A 172 0.42 -5.51 -17.58
C ILE A 172 -0.69 -4.54 -17.20
N SER A 173 -0.43 -3.23 -17.18
CA SER A 173 -1.43 -2.20 -16.86
C SER A 173 -2.64 -2.26 -17.81
N LYS A 174 -2.39 -2.37 -19.12
CA LYS A 174 -3.45 -2.48 -20.13
C LYS A 174 -4.31 -3.73 -19.90
N LYS A 175 -3.67 -4.90 -19.78
CA LYS A 175 -4.35 -6.18 -19.50
C LYS A 175 -5.17 -6.10 -18.21
N ALA A 176 -4.64 -5.47 -17.17
CA ALA A 176 -5.34 -5.30 -15.91
C ALA A 176 -6.61 -4.45 -16.05
N ILE A 177 -6.53 -3.32 -16.76
CA ILE A 177 -7.70 -2.47 -17.03
C ILE A 177 -8.73 -3.17 -17.90
N GLU A 178 -8.32 -3.97 -18.88
CA GLU A 178 -9.22 -4.79 -19.71
C GLU A 178 -9.96 -5.82 -18.85
N MET A 179 -9.26 -6.53 -17.97
CA MET A 179 -9.86 -7.48 -17.02
C MET A 179 -10.84 -6.81 -16.05
N LEU A 180 -10.54 -5.61 -15.57
CA LEU A 180 -11.45 -4.86 -14.68
C LEU A 180 -12.71 -4.34 -15.38
N LYS A 181 -12.76 -4.38 -16.72
CA LYS A 181 -13.94 -4.04 -17.52
C LYS A 181 -14.73 -5.26 -17.98
N ASP A 182 -14.14 -6.45 -17.90
CA ASP A 182 -14.77 -7.71 -18.31
C ASP A 182 -15.79 -8.16 -17.24
N PRO A 183 -17.10 -8.21 -17.55
CA PRO A 183 -18.12 -8.62 -16.60
C PRO A 183 -17.90 -10.01 -16.00
N GLU A 184 -17.32 -10.96 -16.74
CA GLU A 184 -17.06 -12.32 -16.24
C GLU A 184 -15.93 -12.34 -15.21
N VAL A 185 -14.91 -11.52 -15.41
CA VAL A 185 -13.83 -11.34 -14.44
C VAL A 185 -14.35 -10.60 -13.20
N VAL A 186 -15.09 -9.50 -13.40
CA VAL A 186 -15.62 -8.66 -12.32
C VAL A 186 -16.54 -9.45 -11.39
N GLN A 187 -17.28 -10.44 -11.90
CA GLN A 187 -18.12 -11.33 -11.08
C GLN A 187 -17.32 -12.29 -10.18
N ARG A 188 -16.06 -12.60 -10.53
CA ARG A 188 -15.19 -13.53 -9.80
C ARG A 188 -14.26 -12.85 -8.80
N ILE A 189 -13.81 -11.63 -9.11
CA ILE A 189 -12.88 -10.89 -8.25
C ILE A 189 -13.59 -10.35 -7.00
N THR A 190 -12.88 -10.39 -5.88
CA THR A 190 -13.33 -9.89 -4.58
C THR A 190 -12.37 -8.85 -3.99
N HIS A 191 -11.14 -8.79 -4.50
CA HIS A 191 -10.07 -7.87 -4.11
C HIS A 191 -9.57 -7.01 -5.28
N LEU A 192 -10.45 -6.69 -6.23
CA LEU A 192 -10.23 -5.73 -7.31
C LEU A 192 -8.88 -5.91 -8.05
N ASP A 193 -8.01 -4.91 -8.00
CA ASP A 193 -6.69 -4.89 -8.62
C ASP A 193 -5.75 -5.99 -8.10
N GLN A 194 -5.85 -6.35 -6.82
CA GLN A 194 -5.03 -7.40 -6.23
C GLN A 194 -5.31 -8.75 -6.91
N ASP A 195 -6.59 -9.08 -7.13
CA ASP A 195 -6.94 -10.32 -7.84
C ASP A 195 -6.46 -10.30 -9.28
N VAL A 196 -6.66 -9.18 -9.97
CA VAL A 196 -6.24 -9.03 -11.36
C VAL A 196 -4.73 -9.16 -11.51
N LEU A 197 -3.97 -8.55 -10.61
CA LEU A 197 -2.51 -8.66 -10.59
C LEU A 197 -2.05 -10.09 -10.26
N ASN A 198 -2.70 -10.76 -9.31
CA ASN A 198 -2.41 -12.15 -9.01
C ASN A 198 -2.68 -13.07 -10.22
N ILE A 199 -3.76 -12.84 -10.98
CA ILE A 199 -4.04 -13.60 -12.21
C ILE A 199 -2.95 -13.34 -13.27
N LEU A 200 -2.57 -12.08 -13.50
CA LEU A 200 -1.64 -11.70 -14.55
C LEU A 200 -0.19 -12.10 -14.27
N LEU A 201 0.20 -12.18 -12.98
CA LEU A 201 1.59 -12.39 -12.58
C LEU A 201 1.89 -13.81 -12.10
N VAL A 202 1.00 -14.78 -12.37
CA VAL A 202 1.27 -16.20 -12.16
C VAL A 202 2.61 -16.58 -12.81
N ASN A 203 3.50 -17.20 -12.03
CA ASN A 203 4.86 -17.61 -12.43
C ASN A 203 5.77 -16.46 -12.91
N LYS A 204 5.37 -15.20 -12.71
CA LYS A 204 6.11 -13.99 -13.08
C LYS A 204 6.43 -13.09 -11.89
N ALA A 205 5.91 -13.42 -10.71
CA ALA A 205 6.17 -12.71 -9.46
C ALA A 205 7.24 -13.43 -8.62
N ARG A 206 8.22 -12.67 -8.12
CA ARG A 206 9.17 -13.11 -7.10
C ARG A 206 8.58 -12.89 -5.72
N PHE A 207 8.40 -13.95 -4.95
CA PHE A 207 8.00 -13.81 -3.56
C PHE A 207 9.20 -13.46 -2.68
N VAL A 208 9.14 -12.31 -2.01
CA VAL A 208 10.13 -11.85 -1.04
C VAL A 208 9.62 -12.05 0.39
N ASP A 209 10.53 -11.88 1.37
CA ASP A 209 10.24 -12.14 2.78
C ASP A 209 9.06 -11.29 3.32
N LYS A 210 8.26 -11.89 4.22
CA LYS A 210 7.10 -11.26 4.88
C LYS A 210 7.43 -9.95 5.59
N LYS A 211 8.70 -9.71 5.98
CA LYS A 211 9.15 -8.48 6.62
C LYS A 211 8.89 -7.23 5.77
N PHE A 212 8.76 -7.37 4.45
CA PHE A 212 8.47 -6.26 3.54
C PHE A 212 6.98 -5.92 3.41
N ASN A 213 6.08 -6.71 4.00
CA ASN A 213 4.65 -6.40 4.06
C ASN A 213 4.02 -7.16 5.24
N THR A 214 4.45 -6.83 6.46
CA THR A 214 3.94 -7.44 7.68
C THR A 214 2.58 -6.83 8.01
N GLN A 215 1.53 -7.56 7.63
CA GLN A 215 0.15 -7.08 7.73
C GLN A 215 -0.44 -7.26 9.13
N PHE A 216 -1.11 -6.22 9.64
CA PHE A 216 -1.85 -6.27 10.89
C PHE A 216 -3.08 -5.36 10.85
N SER A 217 -4.26 -5.92 11.13
CA SER A 217 -5.44 -5.08 11.34
C SER A 217 -5.56 -4.69 12.80
N LEU A 218 -5.67 -3.40 13.08
CA LEU A 218 -5.93 -2.89 14.44
C LEU A 218 -7.24 -3.44 15.02
N ASN A 219 -8.18 -3.87 14.16
CA ASN A 219 -9.40 -4.54 14.61
C ASN A 219 -9.16 -5.92 15.23
N TYR A 220 -7.99 -6.53 15.04
CA TYR A 220 -7.64 -7.81 15.70
C TYR A 220 -7.47 -7.65 17.20
N GLU A 221 -7.17 -6.43 17.67
CA GLU A 221 -7.12 -6.07 19.10
C GLU A 221 -8.48 -6.19 19.79
N LEU A 222 -9.58 -6.29 19.04
CA LEU A 222 -10.93 -6.53 19.56
C LEU A 222 -11.25 -8.02 19.75
N LYS A 223 -10.33 -8.92 19.44
CA LYS A 223 -10.46 -10.36 19.67
C LYS A 223 -9.91 -10.70 21.06
N ASP A 224 -10.35 -11.82 21.63
CA ASP A 224 -9.89 -12.30 22.94
C ASP A 224 -8.37 -12.57 23.01
N SER A 225 -7.77 -12.94 21.87
CA SER A 225 -6.34 -13.16 21.73
C SER A 225 -5.85 -12.53 20.43
N VAL A 226 -4.76 -11.79 20.53
CA VAL A 226 -4.09 -11.11 19.43
C VAL A 226 -2.59 -11.34 19.54
N ILE A 227 -1.98 -11.72 18.41
CA ILE A 227 -0.54 -11.86 18.30
C ILE A 227 -0.07 -10.71 17.40
N ASN A 228 0.80 -9.84 17.92
CA ASN A 228 1.44 -8.83 17.12
C ASN A 228 2.53 -9.51 16.26
N PRO A 229 2.40 -9.51 14.92
CA PRO A 229 3.35 -10.17 14.03
C PRO A 229 4.64 -9.35 13.84
N VAL A 230 4.70 -8.12 14.34
CA VAL A 230 5.84 -7.23 14.15
C VAL A 230 6.98 -7.61 15.09
N ASP A 231 8.15 -7.88 14.50
CA ASP A 231 9.38 -8.31 15.17
C ASP A 231 10.58 -7.41 14.80
N ALA A 232 11.78 -7.82 15.21
CA ALA A 232 13.02 -7.09 14.94
C ALA A 232 13.34 -6.98 13.44
N GLU A 233 13.02 -8.01 12.65
CA GLU A 233 13.31 -8.09 11.23
C GLU A 233 12.31 -7.34 10.35
N THR A 234 11.11 -7.06 10.89
CA THR A 234 10.07 -6.34 10.17
C THR A 234 10.56 -5.00 9.61
N VAL A 235 10.42 -4.82 8.29
CA VAL A 235 10.78 -3.62 7.53
C VAL A 235 9.56 -2.72 7.32
N PHE A 236 8.42 -3.29 6.93
CA PHE A 236 7.19 -2.57 6.67
C PHE A 236 6.03 -3.18 7.46
N VAL A 237 5.34 -2.34 8.23
CA VAL A 237 4.12 -2.67 8.95
C VAL A 237 2.94 -2.14 8.14
N HIS A 238 2.08 -3.02 7.63
CA HIS A 238 0.94 -2.66 6.80
C HIS A 238 -0.36 -2.76 7.63
N TYR A 239 -0.96 -1.60 7.90
CA TYR A 239 -2.14 -1.49 8.77
C TYR A 239 -3.44 -1.80 8.01
N ILE A 240 -3.65 -3.07 7.63
CA ILE A 240 -4.80 -3.51 6.83
C ILE A 240 -6.15 -3.31 7.55
N GLY A 241 -7.23 -3.24 6.76
CA GLY A 241 -8.60 -3.10 7.29
C GLY A 241 -9.00 -1.66 7.61
N PRO A 242 -10.15 -1.43 8.28
CA PRO A 242 -10.78 -0.11 8.31
C PRO A 242 -10.29 0.83 9.42
N THR A 243 -9.71 0.30 10.50
CA THR A 243 -9.11 1.13 11.57
C THR A 243 -7.62 1.33 11.27
N LYS A 244 -7.19 2.58 11.21
CA LYS A 244 -5.84 3.01 10.85
C LYS A 244 -5.17 3.70 12.03
N PRO A 245 -3.83 3.74 12.10
CA PRO A 245 -3.12 4.38 13.22
C PRO A 245 -3.31 5.90 13.29
N TRP A 246 -3.79 6.54 12.22
CA TRP A 246 -4.19 7.96 12.24
C TRP A 246 -5.60 8.21 12.79
N HIS A 247 -6.36 7.16 13.12
CA HIS A 247 -7.63 7.32 13.83
C HIS A 247 -7.41 7.43 15.33
N SER A 248 -8.15 8.32 16.00
CA SER A 248 -8.05 8.54 17.45
C SER A 248 -8.31 7.29 18.30
N TRP A 249 -9.05 6.31 17.77
CA TRP A 249 -9.32 5.02 18.42
C TRP A 249 -8.35 3.89 17.99
N GLY A 250 -7.39 4.18 17.12
CA GLY A 250 -6.40 3.24 16.60
C GLY A 250 -5.09 3.17 17.41
N ALA A 251 -5.09 3.68 18.65
CA ALA A 251 -3.92 3.70 19.50
C ALA A 251 -3.67 2.32 20.15
N TYR A 252 -2.74 1.56 19.57
CA TYR A 252 -2.28 0.26 20.06
C TYR A 252 -0.74 0.19 19.99
N PRO A 253 -0.07 -0.73 20.70
CA PRO A 253 1.39 -0.86 20.65
C PRO A 253 1.94 -0.97 19.23
N VAL A 254 1.26 -1.69 18.32
CA VAL A 254 1.69 -1.83 16.92
C VAL A 254 1.63 -0.50 16.13
N SER A 255 0.83 0.48 16.57
CA SER A 255 0.70 1.80 15.94
C SER A 255 1.90 2.71 16.24
N GLN A 256 2.81 2.31 17.13
CA GLN A 256 3.95 3.14 17.55
C GLN A 256 4.84 3.58 16.38
N TYR A 257 5.02 2.74 15.36
CA TYR A 257 5.87 3.05 14.21
C TYR A 257 5.30 4.18 13.36
N PHE A 258 3.98 4.17 13.15
CA PHE A 258 3.28 5.30 12.54
C PHE A 258 3.35 6.56 13.41
N LEU A 259 3.11 6.43 14.72
CA LEU A 259 3.10 7.59 15.64
C LEU A 259 4.48 8.23 15.79
N GLN A 260 5.56 7.45 15.78
CA GLN A 260 6.94 7.94 15.76
C GLN A 260 7.24 8.68 14.45
N ALA A 261 6.79 8.17 13.31
CA ALA A 261 6.94 8.87 12.03
C ALA A 261 6.14 10.18 12.01
N LYS A 262 4.91 10.16 12.54
CA LYS A 262 4.07 11.36 12.69
C LYS A 262 4.77 12.42 13.52
N SER A 263 5.33 12.06 14.68
CA SER A 263 6.00 13.01 15.58
C SER A 263 7.25 13.65 14.97
N ASN A 264 7.87 12.98 13.99
CA ASN A 264 9.03 13.46 13.23
C ASN A 264 8.63 13.98 11.83
N SER A 265 7.42 14.49 11.66
CA SER A 265 6.94 15.02 10.38
C SER A 265 6.20 16.36 10.58
N PRO A 266 5.86 17.07 9.50
CA PRO A 266 4.98 18.24 9.57
C PRO A 266 3.59 17.97 10.19
N TRP A 267 3.20 16.70 10.36
CA TRP A 267 1.97 16.29 11.04
C TRP A 267 2.14 16.09 12.56
N SER A 268 3.29 16.42 13.15
CA SER A 268 3.59 16.22 14.57
C SER A 268 2.50 16.78 15.50
N HIS A 269 2.01 17.98 15.20
CA HIS A 269 0.98 18.69 15.97
C HIS A 269 -0.46 18.45 15.47
N CYS A 270 -0.66 17.73 14.35
CA CYS A 270 -2.00 17.40 13.88
C CYS A 270 -2.67 16.42 14.84
N ALA A 271 -3.93 16.66 15.20
CA ALA A 271 -4.73 15.70 15.93
C ALA A 271 -4.95 14.43 15.08
N LEU A 272 -5.08 13.27 15.74
CA LEU A 272 -5.60 12.07 15.08
C LEU A 272 -7.06 12.29 14.69
N LEU A 273 -7.50 11.61 13.63
CA LEU A 273 -8.83 11.80 13.06
C LEU A 273 -9.91 11.26 14.01
N ASN A 274 -10.96 12.05 14.20
CA ASN A 274 -12.17 11.64 14.91
C ASN A 274 -13.11 10.86 13.97
N PRO A 275 -13.97 9.97 14.50
CA PRO A 275 -14.91 9.22 13.69
C PRO A 275 -15.96 10.16 13.09
N VAL A 276 -16.15 10.12 11.77
CA VAL A 276 -17.09 11.00 11.04
C VAL A 276 -18.23 10.24 10.36
N THR A 277 -18.20 8.90 10.38
CA THR A 277 -19.25 8.05 9.81
C THR A 277 -19.83 7.11 10.88
N SER A 278 -21.07 6.65 10.70
CA SER A 278 -21.69 5.65 11.59
C SER A 278 -20.85 4.37 11.72
N HIS A 279 -20.17 3.99 10.63
CA HIS A 279 -19.26 2.84 10.63
C HIS A 279 -18.03 3.07 11.51
N GLN A 280 -17.39 4.24 11.39
CA GLN A 280 -16.27 4.63 12.23
C GLN A 280 -16.69 4.81 13.69
N LEU A 281 -17.84 5.43 13.96
CA LEU A 281 -18.38 5.59 15.32
C LEU A 281 -18.56 4.24 16.01
N ARG A 282 -19.08 3.23 15.29
CA ARG A 282 -19.24 1.87 15.80
C ARG A 282 -17.90 1.23 16.15
N TYR A 283 -16.87 1.35 15.30
CA TYR A 283 -15.55 0.80 15.60
C TYR A 283 -14.86 1.57 16.73
N ALA A 284 -14.92 2.90 16.71
CA ALA A 284 -14.39 3.75 17.76
C ALA A 284 -14.96 3.37 19.13
N ALA A 285 -16.28 3.19 19.24
CA ALA A 285 -16.92 2.75 20.49
C ALA A 285 -16.38 1.39 20.97
N LYS A 286 -16.21 0.41 20.07
CA LYS A 286 -15.64 -0.90 20.42
C LYS A 286 -14.21 -0.79 20.93
N HIS A 287 -13.35 -0.05 20.24
CA HIS A 287 -11.95 0.14 20.65
C HIS A 287 -11.83 0.91 21.96
N MET A 288 -12.63 1.97 22.16
CA MET A 288 -12.63 2.72 23.41
C MET A 288 -13.13 1.89 24.59
N PHE A 289 -14.06 0.96 24.37
CA PHE A 289 -14.47 0.00 25.41
C PHE A 289 -13.33 -0.97 25.74
N ASN A 290 -12.68 -1.52 24.71
CA ASN A 290 -11.56 -2.45 24.85
C ASN A 290 -10.35 -1.84 25.58
N GLN A 291 -10.02 -0.57 25.29
CA GLN A 291 -8.84 0.12 25.85
C GLN A 291 -9.03 0.70 27.27
N LYS A 292 -10.27 0.69 27.79
CA LYS A 292 -10.55 1.12 29.17
C LYS A 292 -10.29 0.01 30.20
N HIS A 293 -10.12 -1.21 29.72
CA HIS A 293 -9.79 -2.40 30.49
C HIS A 293 -8.34 -2.81 30.20
#